data_AF-A0A5N5TME7-F1
#
_entry.id   AF-A0A5N5TME7-F1
#
_cell.length_a   1.000
_cell.length_b   1.000
_cell.length_c   1.000
_cell.angle_alpha   90.00
_cell.angle_beta   90.00
_cell.angle_gamma   90.00
#
_symmetry.space_group_name_H-M   'P 1'
#
loop_
_entity.id
_entity.type
_entity.pdbx_description
1 polymer ?
#
loop_
_entity_poly.entity_id
_entity_poly.type
_entity_poly.pdbx_seq_one_letter_code
_entity_poly.pdbx_strand_id
1 'polypeptide(L)'
;MWMRMWIINTRLSYWHHFLSRRSIKVEYQKLYGRPLEKDLRGDTSGDFCRLMVSMASASRDETGCDPSLAPKLAKSLYAAGAKKMGTDEVEYNRIMSTYSYCLLRQVFQEYVKVSEI
;
A
#
# COMPACT_ATOMS: atom_id res chain seq x y z
N MET A 1 -17.97 43.87 8.06
CA MET A 1 -18.62 42.63 8.54
C MET A 1 -18.50 41.46 7.54
N TRP A 2 -17.34 41.27 6.90
CA TRP A 2 -17.06 40.11 6.01
C TRP A 2 -15.62 39.57 6.17
N MET A 3 -14.94 39.93 7.25
CA MET A 3 -13.60 39.44 7.61
C MET A 3 -13.56 38.68 8.95
N ARG A 4 -14.72 38.44 9.59
CA ARG A 4 -14.83 37.63 10.83
C ARG A 4 -15.40 36.22 10.59
N MET A 5 -15.52 35.79 9.33
CA MET A 5 -15.95 34.42 8.96
C MET A 5 -14.79 33.53 8.51
N TRP A 6 -13.57 34.07 8.41
CA TRP A 6 -12.39 33.34 7.93
C TRP A 6 -11.59 32.63 9.04
N ILE A 7 -11.98 32.79 10.32
CA ILE A 7 -11.26 32.19 11.47
C ILE A 7 -12.07 31.08 12.17
N ILE A 8 -13.33 30.85 11.81
CA ILE A 8 -14.18 29.81 12.46
C ILE A 8 -14.44 28.60 11.56
N ASN A 9 -14.20 28.68 10.25
CA ASN A 9 -14.24 27.51 9.38
C ASN A 9 -12.82 26.97 9.20
N THR A 10 -12.31 26.32 10.26
CA THR A 10 -11.07 25.54 10.25
C THR A 10 -11.19 24.39 9.26
N ARG A 11 -11.09 24.73 7.97
CA ARG A 11 -10.94 23.80 6.85
C ARG A 11 -9.50 23.30 6.77
N LEU A 12 -8.97 22.80 7.88
CA LEU A 12 -7.62 22.26 8.01
C LEU A 12 -7.59 20.97 8.84
N SER A 13 -8.57 20.10 8.64
CA SER A 13 -8.48 18.70 9.11
C SER A 13 -8.93 17.67 8.06
N TYR A 14 -9.54 18.11 6.95
CA TYR A 14 -10.03 17.19 5.90
C TYR A 14 -8.97 16.78 4.86
N TRP A 15 -7.78 17.41 4.87
CA TRP A 15 -6.80 17.26 3.78
C TRP A 15 -5.63 16.32 4.06
N HIS A 16 -5.32 15.97 5.31
CA HIS A 16 -4.16 15.11 5.59
C HIS A 16 -4.47 13.63 5.83
N HIS A 17 -5.71 13.26 6.13
CA HIS A 17 -6.07 11.85 6.37
C HIS A 17 -7.05 11.25 5.34
N PHE A 18 -7.77 12.05 4.56
CA PHE A 18 -8.86 11.55 3.70
C PHE A 18 -8.46 11.21 2.26
N LEU A 19 -7.17 11.34 1.89
CA LEU A 19 -6.74 11.34 0.48
C LEU A 19 -5.68 10.28 0.12
N SER A 20 -5.53 9.18 0.86
CA SER A 20 -4.35 8.34 0.60
C SER A 20 -4.46 7.43 -0.63
N ARG A 21 -5.65 6.89 -0.99
CA ARG A 21 -5.73 5.86 -2.08
C ARG A 21 -6.96 5.93 -2.99
N ARG A 22 -8.16 6.12 -2.44
CA ARG A 22 -9.39 6.29 -3.25
C ARG A 22 -9.31 7.50 -4.16
N SER A 23 -8.59 8.54 -3.73
CA SER A 23 -8.33 9.74 -4.51
C SER A 23 -7.37 9.50 -5.67
N ILE A 24 -6.41 8.59 -5.56
CA ILE A 24 -5.45 8.36 -6.65
C ILE A 24 -6.15 7.83 -7.89
N LYS A 25 -7.05 6.85 -7.75
CA LYS A 25 -7.81 6.34 -8.91
C LYS A 25 -8.67 7.42 -9.57
N VAL A 26 -9.39 8.16 -8.73
CA VAL A 26 -10.31 9.21 -9.18
C VAL A 26 -9.53 10.35 -9.84
N GLU A 27 -8.42 10.76 -9.26
CA GLU A 27 -7.59 11.85 -9.78
C GLU A 27 -6.82 11.42 -11.02
N TYR A 28 -6.31 10.19 -11.06
CA TYR A 28 -5.69 9.62 -12.25
C TYR A 28 -6.68 9.55 -13.42
N GLN A 29 -7.92 9.11 -13.16
CA GLN A 29 -8.95 9.08 -14.19
C GLN A 29 -9.32 10.48 -14.67
N LYS A 30 -9.37 11.50 -13.80
CA LYS A 30 -9.59 12.89 -14.21
C LYS A 30 -8.45 13.43 -15.07
N LEU A 31 -7.20 13.13 -14.73
CA LEU A 31 -6.02 13.65 -15.41
C LEU A 31 -5.77 12.97 -16.77
N TYR A 32 -5.95 11.65 -16.84
CA TYR A 32 -5.58 10.84 -18.01
C TYR A 32 -6.77 10.28 -18.80
N GLY A 33 -8.00 10.52 -18.32
CA GLY A 33 -9.24 10.09 -18.99
C GLY A 33 -9.44 8.56 -19.05
N ARG A 34 -8.61 7.79 -18.35
CA ARG A 34 -8.65 6.33 -18.35
C ARG A 34 -8.36 5.74 -16.96
N PRO A 35 -8.89 4.54 -16.65
CA PRO A 35 -8.70 3.93 -15.33
C PRO A 35 -7.23 3.57 -15.10
N LEU A 36 -6.73 3.84 -13.89
CA LEU A 36 -5.39 3.46 -13.47
C LEU A 36 -5.13 1.95 -13.64
N GLU A 37 -6.12 1.08 -13.39
CA GLU A 37 -5.92 -0.36 -13.58
C GLU A 37 -5.70 -0.76 -15.04
N LYS A 38 -6.21 0.03 -16.00
CA LYS A 38 -6.04 -0.25 -17.43
C LYS A 38 -4.58 -0.03 -17.83
N ASP A 39 -3.99 1.07 -17.40
CA ASP A 39 -2.59 1.40 -17.68
C ASP A 39 -1.65 0.47 -16.93
N LEU A 40 -1.95 0.13 -15.67
CA LEU A 40 -1.20 -0.89 -14.95
C LEU A 40 -1.20 -2.25 -15.67
N ARG A 41 -2.33 -2.66 -16.27
CA ARG A 41 -2.41 -3.89 -17.07
C ARG A 41 -1.71 -3.82 -18.41
N GLY A 42 -1.57 -2.61 -18.98
CA GLY A 42 -0.86 -2.39 -20.24
C GLY A 42 0.65 -2.32 -20.07
N ASP A 43 1.11 -1.70 -18.97
CA ASP A 43 2.53 -1.38 -18.74
C ASP A 43 3.25 -2.44 -17.89
N THR A 44 2.51 -3.33 -17.23
CA THR A 44 3.07 -4.40 -16.41
C THR A 44 2.48 -5.75 -16.79
N SER A 45 3.25 -6.82 -16.60
CA SER A 45 2.85 -8.19 -16.94
C SER A 45 3.10 -9.15 -15.77
N GLY A 46 2.55 -10.36 -15.87
CA GLY A 46 2.74 -11.42 -14.88
C GLY A 46 2.20 -11.06 -13.48
N ASP A 47 2.84 -11.61 -12.46
CA ASP A 47 2.45 -11.41 -11.05
C ASP A 47 2.66 -10.00 -10.53
N PHE A 48 3.62 -9.28 -11.11
CA PHE A 48 3.83 -7.87 -10.80
C PHE A 48 2.61 -7.01 -11.17
N CYS A 49 1.99 -7.30 -12.33
CA CYS A 49 0.74 -6.65 -12.72
C CYS A 49 -0.39 -6.91 -11.73
N ARG A 50 -0.56 -8.17 -11.33
CA ARG A 50 -1.57 -8.58 -10.35
C ARG A 50 -1.39 -7.87 -9.02
N LEU A 51 -0.15 -7.76 -8.55
CA LEU A 51 0.19 -7.02 -7.33
C LEU A 51 -0.18 -5.53 -7.45
N MET A 52 0.28 -4.85 -8.51
CA MET A 52 0.06 -3.41 -8.69
C MET A 52 -1.42 -3.06 -8.79
N VAL A 53 -2.20 -3.86 -9.53
CA VAL A 53 -3.66 -3.70 -9.64
C VAL A 53 -4.36 -3.95 -8.29
N SER A 54 -3.90 -4.95 -7.53
CA SER A 54 -4.42 -5.23 -6.19
C SER A 54 -4.12 -4.11 -5.20
N MET A 55 -2.92 -3.54 -5.24
CA MET A 55 -2.54 -2.41 -4.37
C MET A 55 -3.33 -1.15 -4.73
N ALA A 56 -3.50 -0.87 -6.03
CA ALA A 56 -4.30 0.24 -6.51
C ALA A 56 -5.76 0.12 -6.06
N SER A 57 -6.28 -1.10 -5.92
CA SER A 57 -7.68 -1.37 -5.59
C SER A 57 -8.13 -1.02 -4.17
N ALA A 58 -7.20 -0.64 -3.28
CA ALA A 58 -7.49 0.00 -1.99
C ALA A 58 -8.46 -0.78 -1.07
N SER A 59 -8.46 -2.11 -1.14
CA SER A 59 -9.19 -3.01 -0.25
C SER A 59 -8.36 -3.51 0.94
N ARG A 60 -7.20 -2.89 1.21
CA ARG A 60 -6.38 -3.21 2.39
C ARG A 60 -7.09 -2.75 3.65
N ASP A 61 -7.18 -3.64 4.63
CA ASP A 61 -7.62 -3.30 5.97
C ASP A 61 -6.61 -2.31 6.57
N GLU A 62 -7.06 -1.07 6.81
CA GLU A 62 -6.24 0.01 7.37
C GLU A 62 -6.25 0.00 8.91
N THR A 63 -7.02 -0.89 9.54
CA THR A 63 -7.28 -0.83 11.00
C THR A 63 -6.34 -1.69 11.85
N GLY A 64 -5.63 -2.65 11.24
CA GLY A 64 -4.72 -3.55 11.98
C GLY A 64 -3.26 -3.12 11.94
N CYS A 65 -2.70 -2.69 13.08
CA CYS A 65 -1.25 -2.54 13.28
C CYS A 65 -0.82 -3.37 14.50
N ASP A 66 -0.92 -4.69 14.39
CA ASP A 66 -0.42 -5.60 15.42
C ASP A 66 1.08 -5.86 15.20
N PRO A 67 1.95 -5.26 16.01
CA PRO A 67 3.40 -5.39 15.85
C PRO A 67 3.91 -6.82 16.08
N SER A 68 3.15 -7.65 16.79
CA SER A 68 3.56 -9.03 17.10
C SER A 68 3.59 -9.93 15.86
N LEU A 69 2.84 -9.56 14.80
CA LEU A 69 2.83 -10.29 13.53
C LEU A 69 4.06 -9.98 12.66
N ALA A 70 4.73 -8.84 12.89
CA ALA A 70 5.80 -8.36 12.02
C ALA A 70 6.99 -9.34 11.88
N PRO A 71 7.51 -9.95 12.97
CA PRO A 71 8.63 -10.89 12.87
C PRO A 71 8.27 -12.16 12.09
N LYS A 72 7.03 -12.65 12.23
CA LYS A 72 6.56 -13.84 11.53
C LYS A 72 6.44 -13.57 10.03
N LEU A 73 5.82 -12.44 9.67
CA LEU A 73 5.66 -12.04 8.27
C LEU A 73 7.00 -11.73 7.60
N ALA A 74 7.95 -11.13 8.34
CA ALA A 74 9.30 -10.88 7.82
C ALA A 74 10.04 -12.18 7.46
N LYS A 75 9.94 -13.21 8.32
CA LYS A 75 10.49 -14.55 8.04
C LYS A 75 9.82 -15.20 6.82
N SER A 76 8.49 -15.11 6.72
CA SER A 76 7.76 -15.61 5.55
C SER A 76 8.17 -14.87 4.27
N LEU A 77 8.33 -13.55 4.31
CA LEU A 77 8.76 -12.74 3.17
C LEU A 77 10.19 -13.08 2.74
N TYR A 78 11.09 -13.29 3.69
CA TYR A 78 12.47 -13.70 3.42
C TYR A 78 12.54 -15.10 2.81
N ALA A 79 11.77 -16.05 3.35
CA ALA A 79 11.66 -17.40 2.80
C ALA A 79 11.00 -17.43 1.41
N ALA A 80 10.05 -16.52 1.16
CA ALA A 80 9.38 -16.35 -0.12
C ALA A 80 10.29 -15.74 -1.19
N GLY A 81 11.24 -14.88 -0.83
CA GLY A 81 12.15 -14.23 -1.77
C GLY A 81 13.61 -14.62 -1.55
N ALA A 82 14.32 -13.80 -0.78
CA ALA A 82 15.79 -13.81 -0.70
C ALA A 82 16.45 -15.13 -0.27
N LYS A 83 15.71 -16.05 0.37
CA LYS A 83 16.23 -17.37 0.77
C LYS A 83 16.34 -18.36 -0.40
N LYS A 84 15.67 -18.12 -1.53
CA LYS A 84 15.62 -19.05 -2.67
C LYS A 84 15.96 -18.35 -4.00
N MET A 85 16.44 -19.13 -4.97
CA MET A 85 16.57 -18.69 -6.35
C MET A 85 15.17 -18.58 -6.96
N GLY A 86 14.71 -17.34 -7.20
CA GLY A 86 13.35 -17.03 -7.64
C GLY A 86 12.47 -16.51 -6.49
N THR A 87 11.24 -16.13 -6.82
CA THR A 87 10.30 -15.55 -5.84
C THR A 87 9.04 -16.40 -5.75
N ASP A 88 8.57 -16.65 -4.54
CA ASP A 88 7.22 -17.13 -4.27
C ASP A 88 6.24 -16.00 -4.48
N GLU A 89 5.90 -15.75 -5.75
CA GLU A 89 5.10 -14.59 -6.12
C GLU A 89 3.73 -14.61 -5.45
N VAL A 90 3.19 -15.80 -5.17
CA VAL A 90 1.93 -15.98 -4.44
C VAL A 90 2.03 -15.49 -3.00
N GLU A 91 3.00 -15.99 -2.23
CA GLU A 91 3.15 -15.62 -0.82
C GLU A 91 3.62 -14.16 -0.68
N TYR A 92 4.52 -13.72 -1.55
CA TYR A 92 4.98 -12.33 -1.60
C TYR A 92 3.82 -11.38 -1.87
N ASN A 93 3.00 -11.66 -2.88
CA ASN A 93 1.84 -10.84 -3.22
C ASN A 93 0.79 -10.88 -2.12
N ARG A 94 0.54 -12.04 -1.49
CA ARG A 94 -0.39 -12.17 -0.37
C ARG A 94 -0.01 -11.24 0.78
N ILE A 95 1.25 -11.26 1.21
CA ILE A 95 1.74 -10.40 2.31
C ILE A 95 1.60 -8.92 1.93
N MET A 96 2.05 -8.53 0.73
CA MET A 96 2.05 -7.13 0.30
C MET A 96 0.64 -6.56 0.07
N SER A 97 -0.32 -7.40 -0.31
CA SER A 97 -1.70 -6.99 -0.63
C SER A 97 -2.68 -7.09 0.54
N THR A 98 -2.40 -7.90 1.57
CA THR A 98 -3.35 -8.17 2.67
C THR A 98 -3.19 -7.21 3.86
N TYR A 99 -1.96 -7.05 4.36
CA TYR A 99 -1.72 -6.39 5.67
C TYR A 99 -1.75 -4.86 5.56
N SER A 100 -1.95 -4.10 6.63
CA SER A 100 -1.95 -2.62 6.55
C SER A 100 -0.57 -2.04 6.22
N TYR A 101 -0.50 -0.77 5.79
CA TYR A 101 0.79 -0.08 5.59
C TYR A 101 1.58 0.05 6.89
N CYS A 102 0.89 0.32 8.00
CA CYS A 102 1.49 0.42 9.33
C CYS A 102 2.23 -0.88 9.69
N LEU A 103 1.57 -2.04 9.49
CA LEU A 103 2.18 -3.34 9.75
C LEU A 103 3.32 -3.65 8.78
N LEU A 104 3.14 -3.43 7.47
CA LEU A 104 4.21 -3.71 6.50
C LEU A 104 5.49 -2.90 6.77
N ARG A 105 5.37 -1.66 7.26
CA ARG A 105 6.55 -0.86 7.63
C ARG A 105 7.38 -1.55 8.71
N GLN A 106 6.73 -2.16 9.69
CA GLN A 106 7.40 -2.92 10.74
C GLN A 106 7.92 -4.26 10.22
N VAL A 107 7.18 -4.93 9.34
CA VAL A 107 7.65 -6.15 8.65
C VAL A 107 8.96 -5.87 7.92
N PHE A 108 9.10 -4.73 7.23
CA PHE A 108 10.35 -4.38 6.54
C PHE A 108 11.51 -4.09 7.51
N GLN A 109 11.24 -3.49 8.67
CA GLN A 109 12.26 -3.31 9.71
C GLN A 109 12.75 -4.65 10.26
N GLU A 110 11.85 -5.59 10.50
CA GLU A 110 12.19 -6.95 10.93
C GLU A 110 12.86 -7.75 9.80
N TYR A 111 12.47 -7.53 8.55
CA TYR A 111 13.07 -8.18 7.38
C TYR A 111 14.57 -7.89 7.26
N VAL A 112 14.99 -6.63 7.45
CA VAL A 112 16.41 -6.25 7.43
C VAL A 112 17.20 -7.10 8.42
N LYS A 113 16.71 -7.22 9.66
CA LYS A 113 17.35 -8.03 10.71
C LYS A 113 17.43 -9.52 10.35
N VAL A 114 16.42 -10.05 9.66
CA VAL A 114 16.38 -11.46 9.23
C VAL A 114 17.29 -11.70 8.02
N SER A 115 17.47 -10.69 7.15
CA SER A 115 18.32 -10.80 5.95
C SER A 115 19.80 -10.57 6.20
N GLU A 116 20.16 -9.96 7.34
CA GLU A 116 21.54 -9.79 7.80
C GLU A 116 22.11 -11.04 8.51
N ILE A 117 21.29 -12.08 8.66
CA ILE A 117 21.67 -13.40 9.19
C ILE A 117 21.95 -14.34 8.01
#